data_AF-A0A432JNF2-F1
#
_entry.id   AF-A0A432JNF2-F1
#
_cell.length_a   1.000
_cell.length_b   1.000
_cell.length_c   1.000
_cell.angle_alpha   90.00
_cell.angle_beta   90.00
_cell.angle_gamma   90.00
#
_symmetry.space_group_name_H-M   'P 1'
#
loop_
_entity.id
_entity.type
_entity.pdbx_description
1 polymer ?
#
loop_
_entity_poly.entity_id
_entity_poly.type
_entity_poly.pdbx_seq_one_letter_code
_entity_poly.pdbx_strand_id
1 'polypeptide(L)' 'MKIIIPMAGMGKRMRPHTLTIPKPLISIAGKPIVQRLS' A
#
# COMPACT_ATOMS: atom_id res chain seq x y z
N MET A 1 4.38 5.47 -22.37
CA MET A 1 4.70 6.41 -21.26
C MET A 1 5.11 5.61 -20.04
N LYS A 2 6.06 6.09 -19.23
CA LYS A 2 6.45 5.46 -17.97
C LYS A 2 5.90 6.28 -16.81
N ILE A 3 5.24 5.64 -15.85
CA ILE A 3 4.67 6.27 -14.65
C ILE A 3 5.40 5.71 -13.43
N ILE A 4 5.78 6.59 -12.50
CA ILE A 4 6.42 6.22 -11.24
C ILE A 4 5.45 6.55 -10.11
N ILE A 5 5.14 5.56 -9.27
CA ILE A 5 4.29 5.73 -8.09
C ILE A 5 5.20 5.65 -6.85
N PRO A 6 5.45 6.77 -6.15
CA PRO A 6 6.25 6.75 -4.94
C PRO A 6 5.44 6.10 -3.80
N MET A 7 5.83 4.89 -3.41
CA MET A 7 5.16 4.11 -2.37
C MET A 7 5.93 4.08 -1.04
N ALA A 8 6.67 5.14 -0.73
CA ALA A 8 7.46 5.26 0.49
C ALA A 8 6.60 5.63 1.71
N GLY A 9 6.96 5.10 2.89
CA GLY A 9 6.38 5.48 4.18
C GLY A 9 6.21 4.32 5.16
N MET A 10 6.54 4.53 6.44
CA MET A 10 6.54 3.49 7.49
C MET A 10 5.15 2.96 7.91
N GLY A 11 4.05 3.54 7.40
CA GLY A 11 2.71 3.03 7.71
C GLY A 11 2.27 3.09 9.17
N LYS A 12 2.98 3.81 10.06
CA LYS A 12 2.83 3.74 11.53
C LYS A 12 1.40 3.88 12.07
N ARG A 13 0.53 4.64 11.39
CA ARG A 13 -0.88 4.86 11.79
C ARG A 13 -1.78 3.64 11.58
N MET A 14 -1.37 2.67 10.75
CA MET A 14 -2.14 1.47 10.43
C MET A 14 -1.52 0.21 11.04
N ARG A 15 -0.68 0.37 12.06
CA ARG A 15 -0.22 -0.75 12.89
C ARG A 15 -1.44 -1.35 13.61
N PRO A 16 -1.49 -2.68 13.78
CA PRO A 16 -0.43 -3.66 13.53
C PRO A 16 -0.30 -4.15 12.07
N HIS A 17 -1.26 -3.85 11.20
CA HIS A 17 -1.30 -4.40 9.84
C HIS A 17 -0.09 -4.04 8.97
N THR A 18 0.57 -2.91 9.25
CA THR A 18 1.80 -2.49 8.55
C THR A 18 3.11 -3.00 9.15
N LEU A 19 3.07 -3.87 10.17
CA LEU A 19 4.28 -4.45 10.76
C LEU A 19 4.88 -5.55 9.88
N THR A 20 4.01 -6.35 9.25
CA THR A 20 4.40 -7.47 8.38
C THR A 20 4.13 -7.18 6.91
N ILE A 21 3.09 -6.38 6.60
CA ILE A 21 2.66 -6.10 5.22
C ILE A 21 2.74 -4.60 4.96
N PRO A 22 3.57 -4.11 4.02
CA PRO A 22 3.64 -2.68 3.76
C PRO A 22 2.29 -2.15 3.25
N LYS A 23 1.95 -0.90 3.64
CA LYS A 23 0.66 -0.25 3.32
C LYS A 23 0.17 -0.47 1.87
N PRO A 24 1.00 -0.32 0.82
CA PRO A 24 0.53 -0.46 -0.56
C PRO A 24 0.02 -1.85 -0.93
N LEU A 25 0.48 -2.88 -0.19
CA LEU A 25 0.13 -4.28 -0.43
C LEU A 25 -1.01 -4.78 0.46
N ILE A 26 -1.53 -3.94 1.35
CA ILE A 26 -2.69 -4.28 2.16
C ILE A 26 -3.89 -4.47 1.22
N SER A 27 -4.58 -5.60 1.36
CA SER A 27 -5.74 -5.95 0.55
C SER A 27 -6.98 -5.24 1.07
N ILE A 28 -7.67 -4.51 0.18
CA ILE A 28 -8.99 -3.93 0.42
C ILE A 28 -9.95 -4.58 -0.57
N ALA A 29 -10.99 -5.26 -0.06
CA ALA A 29 -11.99 -5.96 -0.86
C ALA A 29 -11.36 -6.85 -1.97
N GLY A 30 -10.38 -7.68 -1.58
CA GLY A 30 -9.72 -8.64 -2.47
C GLY A 30 -8.66 -8.05 -3.43
N LYS A 31 -8.41 -6.74 -3.41
CA LYS A 31 -7.36 -6.10 -4.23
C LYS A 31 -6.41 -5.25 -3.38
N PRO A 32 -5.09 -5.29 -3.60
CA PRO A 32 -4.15 -4.43 -2.89
C PRO A 32 -4.40 -2.94 -3.19
N ILE A 33 -4.14 -2.07 -2.22
CA ILE A 33 -4.35 -0.62 -2.32
C ILE A 33 -3.71 -0.02 -3.58
N VAL A 34 -2.51 -0.48 -3.95
CA VAL A 34 -1.80 0.04 -5.13
C VAL A 34 -2.59 -0.10 -6.44
N GLN A 35 -3.42 -1.14 -6.59
CA GLN A 35 -4.24 -1.35 -7.78
C GLN A 35 -5.41 -0.35 -7.89
N ARG A 36 -5.64 0.46 -6.86
CA ARG A 36 -6.68 1.48 -6.82
C ARG A 36 -6.14 2.88 -7.15
N LEU A 37 -4.83 3.05 -7.29
CA LEU A 37 -4.16 4.31 -7.60
C LEU A 37 -4.09 4.61 -9.11
N SER A 38 -4.97 3.95 -9.89
CA SER A 38 -5.12 4.10 -11.35
C SER A 38 -5.47 5.52 -11.76
#